data_AF-A0A3N7FG46-F1
#
_entry.id   AF-A0A3N7FG46-F1
#
_cell.length_a   1.000
_cell.length_b   1.000
_cell.length_c   1.000
_cell.angle_alpha   90.00
_cell.angle_beta   90.00
_cell.angle_gamma   90.00
#
_symmetry.space_group_name_H-M   'P 1'
#
loop_
_entity.id
_entity.type
_entity.pdbx_description
1 polymer ?
#
loop_
_entity_poly.entity_id
_entity_poly.type
_entity_poly.pdbx_seq_one_letter_code
_entity_poly.pdbx_strand_id
1 'polypeptide(L)'
;MAKWENMLEDDESSFVDPKFEDIQSLFLAGKIKKMYQLVKRSPTKIAELLGINYDSYHTKLMNPEKFTTLHINTMAYVFKIDPNIINDVIQSETLEKVMLKVKNFEEKTNK
;
A
#
# COMPACT_ATOMS: atom_id res chain seq x y z
N MET A 1 -5.99 20.81 1.45
CA MET A 1 -5.62 19.71 0.52
C MET A 1 -4.33 19.10 1.05
N ALA A 2 -4.16 17.78 0.92
CA ALA A 2 -2.95 17.14 1.42
C ALA A 2 -1.78 17.51 0.50
N LYS A 3 -0.69 18.04 1.07
CA LYS A 3 0.49 18.65 0.40
C LYS A 3 1.25 17.78 -0.63
N TRP A 4 0.82 16.53 -0.88
CA TRP A 4 1.51 15.59 -1.75
C TRP A 4 1.45 15.98 -3.24
N GLU A 5 0.48 16.80 -3.66
CA GLU A 5 0.38 17.34 -5.02
C GLU A 5 1.62 18.17 -5.42
N ASN A 6 2.20 18.92 -4.48
CA ASN A 6 3.35 19.78 -4.76
C ASN A 6 4.70 19.04 -4.66
N MET A 7 4.72 17.79 -4.17
CA MET A 7 5.95 16.99 -4.04
C MET A 7 6.39 16.36 -5.37
N LEU A 8 5.49 16.23 -6.34
CA LEU A 8 5.80 15.68 -7.66
C LEU A 8 6.43 16.71 -8.60
N GLU A 9 6.29 18.00 -8.31
CA GLU A 9 6.80 19.11 -9.13
C GLU A 9 8.14 19.67 -8.63
N ASP A 10 8.42 19.61 -7.31
CA ASP A 10 9.56 20.34 -6.71
C ASP A 10 10.72 19.47 -6.17
N ASP A 11 10.63 18.14 -6.15
CA ASP A 11 11.69 17.29 -5.59
C ASP A 11 12.66 16.79 -6.67
N GLU A 12 13.70 17.59 -6.97
CA GLU A 12 14.96 17.17 -7.62
C GLU A 12 15.77 16.17 -6.75
N SER A 13 15.18 15.54 -5.73
CA SER A 13 15.80 14.40 -5.06
C SER A 13 16.04 13.28 -6.06
N SER A 14 17.31 13.14 -6.40
CA SER A 14 17.94 12.10 -7.21
C SER A 14 17.72 10.66 -6.71
N PHE A 15 16.94 10.47 -5.65
CA PHE A 15 16.61 9.16 -5.10
C PHE A 15 15.40 8.54 -5.81
N VAL A 16 15.54 8.30 -7.10
CA VAL A 16 14.63 7.40 -7.81
C VAL A 16 15.38 6.09 -8.04
N ASP A 17 15.24 5.14 -7.12
CA ASP A 17 15.69 3.78 -7.40
C ASP A 17 14.88 3.30 -8.62
N PRO A 18 15.52 2.89 -9.74
CA PRO A 18 14.80 2.44 -10.93
C PRO A 18 13.79 1.32 -10.63
N LYS A 19 14.03 0.56 -9.55
CA LYS A 19 13.11 -0.49 -9.08
C LYS A 19 11.77 0.06 -8.56
N PHE A 20 11.71 1.33 -8.17
CA PHE A 20 10.47 1.99 -7.75
C PHE A 20 9.69 2.58 -8.93
N GLU A 21 10.35 2.97 -10.03
CA GLU A 21 9.69 3.36 -11.29
C GLU A 21 8.92 2.19 -11.92
N ASP A 22 9.48 0.99 -11.86
CA ASP A 22 8.80 -0.24 -12.27
C ASP A 22 7.51 -0.46 -11.45
N ILE A 23 7.56 -0.20 -10.14
CA ILE A 23 6.41 -0.37 -9.25
C ILE A 23 5.35 0.71 -9.55
N GLN A 24 5.77 1.96 -9.73
CA GLN A 24 4.92 3.07 -10.16
C GLN A 24 4.12 2.68 -11.40
N SER A 25 4.82 2.24 -12.46
CA SER A 25 4.21 1.87 -13.74
C SER A 25 3.19 0.75 -13.59
N LEU A 26 3.46 -0.24 -12.72
CA LEU A 26 2.53 -1.34 -12.47
C LEU A 26 1.27 -0.92 -11.72
N PHE A 27 1.38 0.04 -10.78
CA PHE A 27 0.22 0.62 -10.10
C PHE A 27 -0.61 1.45 -11.07
N LEU A 28 0.01 2.38 -11.80
CA LEU A 28 -0.69 3.25 -12.76
C LEU A 28 -1.35 2.48 -13.89
N ALA A 29 -0.75 1.37 -14.35
CA ALA A 29 -1.33 0.48 -15.35
C ALA A 29 -2.39 -0.49 -14.80
N GLY A 30 -2.73 -0.43 -13.51
CA GLY A 30 -3.70 -1.31 -12.86
C GLY A 30 -3.30 -2.79 -12.84
N LYS A 31 -1.99 -3.08 -12.92
CA LYS A 31 -1.44 -4.45 -12.90
C LYS A 31 -1.29 -4.99 -11.48
N ILE A 32 -1.11 -4.10 -10.51
CA ILE A 32 -1.20 -4.44 -9.08
C ILE A 32 -2.69 -4.41 -8.68
N LYS A 33 -3.28 -5.59 -8.56
CA LYS A 33 -4.64 -5.83 -8.05
C LYS A 33 -4.64 -6.41 -6.64
N LYS A 34 -3.47 -6.87 -6.18
CA LYS A 34 -3.25 -7.42 -4.85
C LYS A 34 -1.93 -6.92 -4.31
N MET A 35 -1.89 -6.48 -3.06
CA MET A 35 -0.67 -6.03 -2.40
C MET A 35 0.40 -7.10 -2.43
N TYR A 36 0.05 -8.39 -2.28
CA TYR A 36 0.98 -9.51 -2.37
C TYR A 36 1.82 -9.55 -3.66
N GLN A 37 1.36 -8.95 -4.76
CA GLN A 37 2.16 -8.88 -6.00
C GLN A 37 3.47 -8.09 -5.82
N LEU A 38 3.55 -7.21 -4.81
CA LEU A 38 4.78 -6.48 -4.45
C LEU A 38 5.87 -7.39 -3.88
N VAL A 39 5.57 -8.62 -3.44
CA VAL A 39 6.60 -9.56 -2.95
C VAL A 39 7.67 -9.85 -3.99
N LYS A 40 7.32 -9.78 -5.28
CA LYS A 40 8.22 -10.01 -6.41
C LYS A 40 9.08 -8.79 -6.76
N ARG A 41 8.88 -7.66 -6.07
CA ARG A 41 9.45 -6.35 -6.41
C ARG A 41 10.23 -5.80 -5.24
N SER A 42 11.51 -6.15 -5.16
CA SER A 42 12.44 -5.61 -4.17
C SER A 42 11.94 -5.66 -2.71
N PRO A 43 11.44 -6.81 -2.24
CA PRO A 43 10.71 -6.89 -0.96
C PRO A 43 11.56 -6.49 0.25
N THR A 44 12.87 -6.76 0.22
CA THR A 44 13.81 -6.34 1.28
C THR A 44 13.95 -4.83 1.35
N LYS A 45 14.07 -4.16 0.19
CA LYS A 45 14.18 -2.69 0.12
C LYS A 45 12.89 -2.01 0.58
N ILE A 46 11.74 -2.55 0.20
CA ILE A 46 10.45 -2.00 0.65
C ILE A 46 10.28 -2.21 2.15
N ALA A 47 10.64 -3.39 2.68
CA ALA A 47 10.59 -3.63 4.12
C ALA A 47 11.49 -2.64 4.90
N GLU A 48 12.73 -2.44 4.42
CA GLU A 48 13.67 -1.47 4.98
C GLU A 48 13.14 -0.04 4.92
N LEU A 49 12.61 0.38 3.77
CA LEU A 49 11.97 1.69 3.59
C LEU A 49 10.83 1.93 4.58
N LEU A 50 10.04 0.88 4.85
CA LEU A 50 8.91 0.94 5.78
C LEU A 50 9.33 0.79 7.24
N GLY A 51 10.63 0.60 7.54
CA GLY A 51 11.13 0.42 8.89
C GLY A 51 10.62 -0.88 9.55
N ILE A 52 10.30 -1.90 8.76
CA ILE A 52 9.78 -3.18 9.24
C ILE A 52 10.67 -4.33 8.75
N ASN A 53 10.66 -5.44 9.49
CA ASN A 53 11.35 -6.65 9.04
C ASN A 53 10.61 -7.34 7.87
N TYR A 54 11.33 -8.22 7.17
CA TYR A 54 10.82 -8.95 5.99
C TYR A 54 9.55 -9.77 6.28
N ASP A 55 9.49 -10.45 7.42
CA ASP A 55 8.35 -11.29 7.79
C ASP A 55 7.09 -10.46 8.09
N SER A 56 7.26 -9.31 8.76
CA SER A 56 6.21 -8.34 9.01
C SER A 56 5.70 -7.75 7.69
N TYR A 57 6.62 -7.41 6.78
CA TYR A 57 6.26 -6.97 5.44
C TYR A 57 5.43 -8.04 4.71
N HIS A 58 5.90 -9.29 4.67
CA HIS A 58 5.18 -10.40 4.04
C HIS A 58 3.80 -10.63 4.66
N THR A 59 3.72 -10.57 5.99
CA THR A 59 2.45 -10.69 6.73
C THR A 59 1.47 -9.59 6.38
N LYS A 60 1.94 -8.34 6.21
CA LYS A 60 1.12 -7.21 5.78
C LYS A 60 0.73 -7.30 4.31
N LEU A 61 1.58 -7.83 3.44
CA LEU A 61 1.22 -8.10 2.05
C LEU A 61 0.06 -9.12 1.93
N MET A 62 0.00 -10.10 2.83
CA MET A 62 -1.12 -11.05 2.92
C MET A 62 -2.34 -10.50 3.69
N ASN A 63 -2.14 -9.45 4.49
CA ASN A 63 -3.17 -8.79 5.30
C ASN A 63 -3.07 -7.27 5.12
N PRO A 64 -3.47 -6.76 3.94
CA PRO A 64 -3.21 -5.38 3.54
C PRO A 64 -3.83 -4.33 4.47
N GLU A 65 -4.89 -4.68 5.20
CA GLU A 65 -5.48 -3.84 6.25
C GLU A 65 -4.52 -3.52 7.41
N LYS A 66 -3.41 -4.26 7.53
CA LYS A 66 -2.39 -4.03 8.58
C LYS A 66 -1.36 -2.98 8.17
N PHE A 67 -1.36 -2.49 6.94
CA PHE A 67 -0.53 -1.33 6.59
C PHE A 67 -1.06 -0.10 7.32
N THR A 68 -0.15 0.67 7.94
CA THR A 68 -0.52 1.93 8.57
C THR A 68 -0.62 2.99 7.49
N THR A 69 -1.34 4.08 7.78
CA THR A 69 -1.37 5.26 6.90
C THR A 69 0.04 5.77 6.59
N LEU A 70 0.95 5.71 7.57
CA LEU A 70 2.35 6.07 7.35
C LEU A 70 3.01 5.17 6.31
N HIS A 71 2.84 3.85 6.39
CA HIS A 71 3.41 2.94 5.38
C HIS A 71 2.87 3.25 3.98
N ILE A 72 1.58 3.52 3.86
CA ILE A 72 0.92 3.79 2.58
C ILE A 72 1.44 5.11 1.99
N ASN A 73 1.52 6.16 2.81
CA ASN A 73 2.06 7.44 2.37
C ASN A 73 3.55 7.35 2.00
N THR A 74 4.36 6.59 2.76
CA THR A 74 5.77 6.36 2.44
C THR A 74 5.94 5.61 1.12
N MET A 75 5.16 4.56 0.89
CA MET A 75 5.16 3.85 -0.41
C MET A 75 4.75 4.80 -1.54
N ALA A 76 3.66 5.55 -1.36
CA ALA A 76 3.14 6.47 -2.37
C ALA A 76 4.16 7.56 -2.74
N TYR A 77 4.83 8.13 -1.74
CA TYR A 77 5.88 9.13 -1.93
C TYR A 77 7.04 8.57 -2.76
N VAL A 78 7.56 7.40 -2.38
CA VAL A 78 8.71 6.79 -3.05
C VAL A 78 8.35 6.23 -4.43
N PHE A 79 7.14 5.73 -4.60
CA PHE A 79 6.65 5.25 -5.89
C PHE A 79 6.10 6.38 -6.77
N LYS A 80 6.08 7.63 -6.30
CA LYS A 80 5.55 8.79 -7.01
C LYS A 80 4.12 8.54 -7.57
N ILE A 81 3.25 8.02 -6.72
CA ILE A 81 1.82 7.79 -7.04
C ILE A 81 0.92 8.42 -5.98
N ASP A 82 -0.35 8.65 -6.32
CA ASP A 82 -1.35 9.02 -5.33
C ASP A 82 -1.53 7.86 -4.31
N PRO A 83 -1.41 8.10 -2.98
CA PRO A 83 -1.68 7.09 -1.96
C PRO A 83 -3.06 6.44 -2.07
N ASN A 84 -4.04 7.12 -2.66
CA ASN A 84 -5.36 6.57 -2.92
C ASN A 84 -5.31 5.35 -3.86
N ILE A 85 -4.37 5.31 -4.81
CA ILE A 85 -4.20 4.15 -5.71
C ILE A 85 -3.82 2.90 -4.92
N ILE A 86 -2.95 3.04 -3.91
CA ILE A 86 -2.59 1.94 -3.02
C ILE A 86 -3.78 1.57 -2.14
N ASN A 87 -4.47 2.58 -1.58
CA ASN A 87 -5.65 2.36 -0.73
C ASN A 87 -6.77 1.64 -1.46
N ASP A 88 -7.03 1.93 -2.73
CA ASP A 88 -8.08 1.29 -3.52
C ASP A 88 -7.82 -0.21 -3.67
N VAL A 89 -6.55 -0.60 -3.89
CA VAL A 89 -6.14 -2.01 -3.90
C VAL A 89 -6.41 -2.63 -2.52
N ILE A 90 -5.99 -1.99 -1.43
CA ILE A 90 -6.20 -2.49 -0.05
C ILE A 90 -7.69 -2.65 0.26
N GLN A 91 -8.52 -1.67 -0.11
CA GLN A 91 -9.97 -1.71 0.12
C GLN A 91 -10.61 -2.85 -0.65
N SER A 92 -10.22 -3.05 -1.92
CA SER A 92 -10.74 -4.15 -2.73
C SER A 92 -10.42 -5.53 -2.13
N GLU A 93 -9.24 -5.70 -1.53
CA GLU A 93 -8.84 -6.97 -0.89
C GLU A 93 -9.47 -7.20 0.48
N THR A 94 -9.95 -6.15 1.14
CA THR A 94 -10.43 -6.21 2.53
C THR A 94 -11.94 -6.14 2.65
N LEU A 95 -12.65 -5.86 1.56
CA LEU A 95 -14.11 -5.71 1.52
C LEU A 95 -14.85 -6.88 2.17
N GLU A 96 -14.50 -8.12 1.83
CA GLU A 96 -15.14 -9.32 2.40
C GLU A 96 -14.93 -9.42 3.92
N LYS A 97 -13.71 -9.12 4.39
CA LYS A 97 -13.39 -9.13 5.83
C LYS A 97 -14.19 -8.06 6.58
N VAL A 98 -14.35 -6.89 5.97
CA VAL A 98 -15.17 -5.79 6.53
C VAL A 98 -16.63 -6.21 6.62
N MET A 99 -17.20 -6.75 5.53
CA MET A 99 -18.59 -7.24 5.51
C MET A 99 -18.82 -8.31 6.58
N LEU A 100 -17.90 -9.28 6.71
CA LEU A 100 -17.98 -10.32 7.73
C LEU A 100 -17.94 -9.74 9.14
N LYS A 101 -17.06 -8.75 9.39
CA LYS A 101 -16.96 -8.09 10.70
C LYS A 101 -18.23 -7.34 11.08
N VAL A 102 -18.86 -6.65 10.12
CA VAL A 102 -20.14 -5.97 10.33
C VAL A 102 -21.25 -6.98 10.63
N LYS A 103 -21.38 -8.03 9.81
CA LYS A 103 -22.37 -9.09 10.03
C LYS A 103 -22.24 -9.74 11.42
N ASN A 104 -21.02 -10.07 11.82
CA ASN A 104 -20.75 -10.66 13.14
C ASN A 104 -21.08 -9.71 14.30
N PHE A 105 -21.03 -8.39 14.08
CA PHE A 105 -21.43 -7.41 15.07
C PHE A 105 -22.97 -7.35 15.17
N GLU A 106 -23.68 -7.30 14.04
CA GLU A 106 -25.15 -7.31 14.00
C GLU A 106 -25.74 -8.57 14.68
N GLU A 107 -25.17 -9.75 14.42
CA GLU A 107 -25.60 -11.00 15.05
C GLU A 107 -25.39 -11.04 16.57
N LYS A 108 -24.43 -10.28 17.10
CA LYS A 108 -24.20 -10.15 18.55
C LYS A 108 -25.14 -9.17 19.21
N THR A 109 -25.54 -8.11 18.51
CA THR A 109 -26.44 -7.07 19.05
C THR A 109 -27.90 -7.51 19.01
N ASN A 110 -28.27 -8.41 18.11
CA ASN A 110 -29.63 -8.96 17.98
C ASN A 110 -29.87 -10.24 18.84
N LYS A 111 -28.91 -10.63 19.69
CA LYS A 111 -29.01 -11.72 20.67
C LYS A 111 -29.08 -11.15 22.08
#